data_AF-A0A9W7YK97-F1
#
_entry.id   AF-A0A9W7YK97-F1
#
_cell.length_a   1.000
_cell.length_b   1.000
_cell.length_c   1.000
_cell.angle_alpha   90.00
_cell.angle_beta   90.00
_cell.angle_gamma   90.00
#
_symmetry.space_group_name_H-M   'P 1'
#
loop_
_entity.id
_entity.type
_entity.pdbx_description
1 polymer ?
#
loop_
_entity_poly.entity_id
_entity_poly.type
_entity_poly.pdbx_seq_one_letter_code
_entity_poly.pdbx_strand_id
1 'polypeptide(L)'
;MTKEADRPDLKLDSSSEQGFCKFFRGLDERANTIRLFERSNGDYYSVHGTNAEYVAHTVYKTSTVIKYLGGSAATGLASCTMSRTVAENFMRDALLKHQLRLEIMEPLDTKQGSWKVARTASPGNLQEVDELLFANSDMVTVPLVMA
;
A
#
# COMPACT_ATOMS: atom_id res chain seq x y z
N MET A 1 4.88 -15.71 -17.92
CA MET A 1 5.96 -14.94 -17.29
C MET A 1 5.50 -14.51 -15.91
N THR A 2 6.12 -15.06 -14.89
CA THR A 2 5.71 -15.06 -13.48
C THR A 2 5.74 -13.65 -12.89
N LYS A 3 4.57 -13.14 -12.46
CA LYS A 3 4.39 -11.86 -11.76
C LYS A 3 5.06 -11.79 -10.37
N GLU A 4 5.80 -12.82 -9.98
CA GLU A 4 6.44 -12.95 -8.66
C GLU A 4 7.72 -12.12 -8.52
N ALA A 5 8.38 -11.76 -9.64
CA ALA A 5 9.70 -11.14 -9.64
C ALA A 5 9.72 -9.64 -9.25
N ASP A 6 8.56 -8.96 -9.18
CA ASP A 6 8.48 -7.53 -8.85
C ASP A 6 7.92 -7.27 -7.45
N ARG A 7 7.90 -8.29 -6.58
CA ARG A 7 7.34 -8.16 -5.23
C ARG A 7 8.44 -8.19 -4.16
N PRO A 8 8.65 -7.09 -3.42
CA PRO A 8 9.62 -7.05 -2.34
C PRO A 8 9.18 -7.96 -1.19
N ASP A 9 10.16 -8.62 -0.57
CA ASP A 9 9.92 -9.51 0.56
C ASP A 9 9.86 -8.72 1.87
N LEU A 10 8.72 -8.75 2.56
CA LEU A 10 8.59 -8.17 3.88
C LEU A 10 9.21 -9.12 4.90
N LYS A 11 10.46 -8.86 5.28
CA LYS A 11 11.17 -9.58 6.33
C LYS A 11 11.25 -8.70 7.58
N LEU A 12 10.59 -9.14 8.65
CA LEU A 12 10.66 -8.54 9.98
C LEU A 12 11.23 -9.57 10.94
N ASP A 13 12.03 -9.14 11.92
CA ASP A 13 12.34 -10.01 13.05
C ASP A 13 11.08 -10.26 13.90
N SER A 14 11.07 -11.33 14.69
CA SER A 14 9.89 -11.74 15.45
C SER A 14 9.38 -10.67 16.43
N SER A 15 10.25 -9.82 16.97
CA SER A 15 9.84 -8.74 17.88
C SER A 15 9.15 -7.62 17.10
N SER A 16 9.75 -7.18 16.00
CA SER A 16 9.18 -6.15 15.11
C SER A 16 7.85 -6.59 14.50
N GLU A 17 7.74 -7.87 14.12
CA GLU A 17 6.52 -8.45 13.58
C GLU A 17 5.37 -8.43 14.60
N GLN A 18 5.63 -8.88 15.84
CA GLN A 18 4.63 -8.86 16.91
C GLN A 18 4.24 -7.44 17.28
N GLY A 19 5.21 -6.51 17.34
CA GLY A 19 4.95 -5.10 17.59
C GLY A 19 4.03 -4.49 16.52
N PHE A 20 4.32 -4.78 15.25
CA PHE A 20 3.48 -4.34 14.13
C PHE A 20 2.06 -4.92 14.21
N CYS A 21 1.91 -6.23 14.49
CA CYS A 21 0.59 -6.85 14.60
C CYS A 21 -0.24 -6.25 15.75
N LYS A 22 0.40 -5.94 16.89
CA LYS A 22 -0.27 -5.25 18.01
C LYS A 22 -0.70 -3.85 17.63
N PHE A 23 0.20 -3.08 17.00
CA PHE A 23 -0.10 -1.75 16.51
C PHE A 23 -1.29 -1.76 15.53
N PHE A 24 -1.24 -2.62 14.51
CA PHE A 24 -2.27 -2.68 13.48
C PHE A 24 -3.65 -3.03 14.05
N ARG A 25 -3.72 -3.97 15.00
CA ARG A 25 -4.97 -4.36 15.67
C ARG A 25 -5.55 -3.24 16.55
N GLY A 26 -4.74 -2.26 16.95
CA GLY A 26 -5.19 -1.09 17.69
C GLY A 26 -5.67 0.07 16.82
N LEU A 27 -5.59 -0.05 15.49
CA LEU A 27 -6.07 0.99 14.59
C LEU A 27 -7.57 0.90 14.38
N ASP A 28 -8.21 2.06 14.23
CA ASP A 28 -9.62 2.12 13.84
C ASP A 28 -9.82 1.54 12.44
N GLU A 29 -10.90 0.79 12.30
CA GLU A 29 -11.42 0.35 11.01
C GLU A 29 -11.98 1.56 10.26
N ARG A 30 -11.50 1.78 9.03
CA ARG A 30 -11.91 2.89 8.18
C ARG A 30 -12.64 2.32 6.97
N ALA A 31 -13.94 2.57 6.90
CA ALA A 31 -14.74 2.18 5.75
C ALA A 31 -14.27 2.91 4.49
N ASN A 32 -14.19 2.17 3.37
CA ASN A 32 -13.79 2.71 2.06
C ASN A 32 -12.39 3.38 2.03
N THR A 33 -11.52 3.00 2.96
CA THR A 33 -10.14 3.51 3.02
C THR A 33 -9.15 2.36 2.97
N ILE A 34 -8.15 2.48 2.08
CA ILE A 34 -7.01 1.56 2.02
C ILE A 34 -5.82 2.19 2.73
N ARG A 35 -5.27 1.49 3.73
CA ARG A 35 -4.08 1.93 4.46
C ARG A 35 -2.84 1.25 3.90
N LEU A 36 -1.95 2.04 3.31
CA LEU A 36 -0.65 1.62 2.82
C LEU A 36 0.43 1.95 3.85
N PHE A 37 1.34 1.03 4.10
CA PHE A 37 2.46 1.20 5.01
C PHE A 37 3.73 1.27 4.19
N GLU A 38 4.38 2.43 4.22
CA GLU A 38 5.65 2.67 3.55
C GLU A 38 6.77 1.84 4.19
N ARG A 39 7.60 1.21 3.36
CA ARG A 39 8.70 0.37 3.81
C ARG A 39 9.97 0.75 3.06
N SER A 40 11.11 0.59 3.74
CA SER A 40 12.44 0.90 3.18
C SER A 40 12.47 2.30 2.55
N ASN A 41 12.08 3.32 3.31
CA ASN A 41 12.07 4.73 2.89
C ASN A 41 11.40 4.96 1.51
N GLY A 42 10.26 4.31 1.29
CA GLY A 42 9.46 4.46 0.08
C GLY A 42 9.84 3.54 -1.07
N ASP A 43 10.79 2.62 -0.93
CA ASP A 43 11.11 1.64 -1.99
C ASP A 43 9.92 0.72 -2.29
N TYR A 44 9.13 0.43 -1.25
CA TYR A 44 7.95 -0.41 -1.40
C TYR A 44 6.89 -0.14 -0.33
N TYR A 45 5.71 -0.72 -0.54
CA TYR A 45 4.57 -0.57 0.34
C TYR A 45 4.04 -1.93 0.78
N SER A 46 3.42 -1.94 1.94
CA SER A 46 2.70 -3.10 2.47
C SER A 46 1.26 -2.72 2.84
N VAL A 47 0.34 -3.65 2.66
CA VAL A 47 -1.07 -3.55 3.03
C VAL A 47 -1.43 -4.78 3.86
N HIS A 48 -2.40 -4.63 4.77
CA HIS A 48 -2.67 -5.65 5.79
C HIS A 48 -4.18 -5.86 6.02
N GLY A 49 -4.55 -7.02 6.56
CA GLY A 49 -5.94 -7.41 6.80
C GLY A 49 -6.77 -7.46 5.51
N THR A 50 -8.00 -6.96 5.58
CA THR A 50 -8.92 -6.92 4.44
C THR A 50 -8.39 -6.08 3.27
N ASN A 51 -7.54 -5.08 3.54
CA ASN A 51 -6.87 -4.31 2.49
C ASN A 51 -5.86 -5.18 1.71
N ALA A 52 -5.19 -6.12 2.38
CA ALA A 52 -4.28 -7.06 1.71
C ALA A 52 -5.03 -8.00 0.77
N GLU A 53 -6.18 -8.51 1.21
CA GLU A 53 -7.05 -9.35 0.40
C GLU A 53 -7.57 -8.57 -0.82
N TYR A 54 -8.06 -7.34 -0.61
CA TYR A 54 -8.52 -6.47 -1.69
C TYR A 54 -7.43 -6.24 -2.75
N VAL A 55 -6.21 -5.90 -2.33
CA VAL A 55 -5.07 -5.69 -3.24
C VAL A 55 -4.68 -6.98 -3.96
N ALA A 56 -4.63 -8.11 -3.25
CA ALA A 56 -4.32 -9.41 -3.85
C ALA A 56 -5.30 -9.76 -4.99
N HIS A 57 -6.59 -9.54 -4.79
CA HIS A 57 -7.62 -9.81 -5.80
C HIS A 57 -7.70 -8.76 -6.90
N THR A 58 -7.46 -7.49 -6.59
CA THR A 58 -7.66 -6.38 -7.54
C THR A 58 -6.42 -6.11 -8.36
N VAL A 59 -5.23 -6.15 -7.77
CA VAL A 59 -3.95 -5.84 -8.42
C VAL A 59 -3.29 -7.11 -8.95
N TYR A 60 -3.09 -8.10 -8.08
CA TYR A 60 -2.33 -9.30 -8.44
C TYR A 60 -3.17 -10.40 -9.08
N LYS A 61 -4.50 -10.36 -8.90
CA LYS A 61 -5.47 -11.35 -9.38
C LYS A 61 -5.22 -12.76 -8.81
N THR A 62 -4.62 -12.86 -7.63
CA THR A 62 -4.36 -14.12 -6.94
C THR A 62 -4.21 -13.90 -5.44
N SER A 63 -4.69 -14.82 -4.61
CA SER A 63 -4.47 -14.81 -3.15
C SER A 63 -3.12 -15.38 -2.74
N THR A 64 -2.37 -16.00 -3.67
CA THR A 64 -1.06 -16.61 -3.37
C THR A 64 0.01 -15.60 -2.97
N VAL A 65 -0.21 -14.31 -3.23
CA VAL A 65 0.69 -13.23 -2.79
C VAL A 65 0.52 -12.89 -1.30
N ILE A 66 -0.56 -13.34 -0.65
CA ILE A 66 -0.82 -13.06 0.76
C ILE A 66 0.14 -13.88 1.63
N LYS A 67 0.85 -13.18 2.50
CA LYS A 67 1.65 -13.74 3.59
C LYS A 67 0.97 -13.42 4.92
N TYR A 68 1.28 -14.16 5.99
CA TYR A 68 0.70 -13.95 7.31
C TYR A 68 1.78 -13.55 8.29
N LEU A 69 1.61 -12.39 8.93
CA LEU A 69 2.50 -11.91 9.98
C LEU A 69 1.98 -12.33 11.35
N GLY A 70 2.89 -12.72 12.25
CA GLY A 70 2.59 -13.01 13.65
C GLY A 70 1.79 -14.30 13.85
N GLY A 71 1.73 -15.18 12.85
CA GLY A 71 0.94 -16.41 12.91
C GLY A 71 0.78 -17.11 11.56
N SER A 72 -0.22 -17.99 11.48
CA SER A 72 -0.57 -18.73 10.25
C SER A 72 -1.76 -18.09 9.54
N ALA A 73 -2.30 -18.74 8.50
CA ALA A 73 -3.49 -18.26 7.81
C ALA A 73 -4.72 -18.07 8.73
N ALA A 74 -4.80 -18.80 9.84
CA ALA A 74 -5.93 -18.74 10.77
C ALA A 74 -5.76 -17.70 11.88
N THR A 75 -4.52 -17.34 12.24
CA THR A 75 -4.22 -16.53 13.44
C THR A 75 -3.39 -15.29 13.15
N GLY A 76 -2.71 -15.27 12.00
CA GLY A 76 -1.82 -14.21 11.56
C GLY A 76 -2.55 -13.10 10.82
N LEU A 77 -1.86 -11.98 10.67
CA LEU A 77 -2.31 -10.82 9.93
C LEU A 77 -1.99 -11.00 8.44
N ALA A 78 -3.03 -11.16 7.62
CA ALA A 78 -2.91 -11.19 6.16
C ALA A 78 -2.17 -9.93 5.68
N SER A 79 -1.18 -10.11 4.82
CA SER A 79 -0.23 -9.07 4.43
C SER A 79 0.19 -9.25 2.97
N CYS A 80 0.19 -8.15 2.22
CA CYS A 80 0.66 -8.13 0.84
C CYS A 80 1.62 -6.95 0.66
N THR A 81 2.64 -7.12 -0.18
CA THR A 81 3.60 -6.08 -0.54
C THR A 81 3.43 -5.68 -2.00
N MET A 82 3.75 -4.43 -2.30
CA MET A 82 3.76 -3.85 -3.64
C MET A 82 5.07 -3.09 -3.84
N SER A 83 5.73 -3.27 -4.98
CA SER A 83 6.81 -2.35 -5.41
C SER A 83 6.28 -0.92 -5.47
N ARG A 84 7.18 0.08 -5.42
CA ARG A 84 6.80 1.49 -5.59
C ARG A 84 5.90 1.70 -6.82
N THR A 85 6.31 1.18 -7.98
CA THR A 85 5.57 1.32 -9.24
C THR A 85 4.17 0.68 -9.17
N VAL A 86 4.04 -0.52 -8.59
CA VAL A 86 2.73 -1.17 -8.43
C VAL A 86 1.85 -0.39 -7.46
N ALA A 87 2.43 0.12 -6.37
CA ALA A 87 1.71 0.92 -5.40
C ALA A 87 1.20 2.24 -6.01
N GLU A 88 2.02 2.99 -6.73
CA GLU A 88 1.61 4.23 -7.41
C GLU A 88 0.44 4.00 -8.39
N ASN A 89 0.52 2.94 -9.20
CA ASN A 89 -0.55 2.55 -10.10
C ASN A 89 -1.83 2.16 -9.35
N PHE A 90 -1.68 1.40 -8.27
CA PHE A 90 -2.80 1.05 -7.40
C PHE A 90 -3.44 2.28 -6.76
N MET A 91 -2.65 3.23 -6.25
CA MET A 91 -3.15 4.46 -5.62
C MET A 91 -3.97 5.28 -6.62
N ARG A 92 -3.48 5.41 -7.86
CA ARG A 92 -4.20 6.09 -8.95
C ARG A 92 -5.54 5.42 -9.25
N ASP A 93 -5.55 4.10 -9.41
CA ASP A 93 -6.77 3.34 -9.70
C ASP A 93 -7.75 3.38 -8.52
N ALA A 94 -7.25 3.27 -7.29
CA ALA A 94 -8.05 3.35 -6.08
C ALA A 94 -8.79 4.70 -5.99
N LEU A 95 -8.08 5.81 -6.19
CA LEU A 95 -8.63 7.17 -6.09
C LEU A 95 -9.55 7.51 -7.27
N LEU A 96 -9.11 7.25 -8.50
CA LEU A 96 -9.78 7.75 -9.72
C LEU A 96 -10.85 6.80 -10.24
N LYS A 97 -10.62 5.47 -10.20
CA LYS A 97 -11.55 4.47 -10.76
C LYS A 97 -12.47 3.88 -9.71
N HIS A 98 -11.94 3.55 -8.54
CA HIS A 98 -12.70 2.87 -7.49
C HIS A 98 -13.27 3.82 -6.43
N GLN A 99 -12.99 5.12 -6.51
CA GLN A 99 -13.50 6.14 -5.60
C GLN A 99 -13.21 5.80 -4.11
N LEU A 100 -12.05 5.18 -3.86
CA LEU A 100 -11.54 4.83 -2.54
C LEU A 100 -10.76 5.99 -1.94
N ARG A 101 -10.62 5.98 -0.61
CA ARG A 101 -9.72 6.85 0.14
C ARG A 101 -8.42 6.11 0.47
N LEU A 102 -7.34 6.84 0.67
CA LEU A 102 -6.03 6.29 1.04
C LEU A 102 -5.49 6.94 2.29
N GLU A 103 -4.79 6.14 3.10
CA GLU A 103 -3.92 6.58 4.19
C GLU A 103 -2.53 5.97 3.97
N ILE A 104 -1.52 6.83 3.81
CA ILE A 104 -0.13 6.39 3.70
C ILE A 104 0.51 6.58 5.07
N MET A 105 0.91 5.47 5.66
CA MET A 105 1.57 5.38 6.96
C MET A 105 3.08 5.34 6.77
N GLU A 106 3.79 6.17 7.52
CA GLU A 106 5.26 6.13 7.60
C GLU A 106 5.70 5.67 8.99
N PRO A 107 6.84 4.96 9.09
CA PRO A 107 7.44 4.61 10.37
C PRO A 107 7.90 5.89 11.09
N LEU A 108 7.53 6.02 12.37
CA LEU A 108 7.95 7.16 13.20
C LEU A 108 9.41 7.04 13.66
N ASP A 109 9.86 5.81 13.90
CA ASP A 109 11.25 5.46 14.18
C ASP A 109 11.59 4.16 13.45
N THR A 110 12.82 4.09 12.95
CA THR A 110 13.43 2.91 12.33
C THR A 110 13.45 1.68 13.24
N LYS A 111 13.33 1.84 14.56
CA LYS A 111 13.53 0.73 15.52
C LYS A 111 12.29 0.16 16.21
N GLN A 112 11.11 0.75 16.16
CA GLN A 112 9.97 0.20 16.90
C GLN A 112 8.65 0.57 16.28
N GLY A 113 7.95 -0.43 15.72
CA GLY A 113 6.51 -0.63 15.44
C GLY A 113 5.48 0.52 15.52
N SER A 114 5.91 1.77 15.45
CA SER A 114 5.16 2.99 15.67
C SER A 114 5.05 3.66 14.33
N TRP A 115 3.81 3.88 13.92
CA TRP A 115 3.50 4.42 12.61
C TRP A 115 2.62 5.65 12.77
N LYS A 116 2.82 6.62 11.89
CA LYS A 116 1.96 7.80 11.80
C LYS A 116 1.36 7.89 10.40
N VAL A 117 0.18 8.49 10.32
CA VAL A 117 -0.39 8.89 9.02
C VAL A 117 0.48 10.04 8.52
N ALA A 118 1.18 9.82 7.41
CA ALA A 118 2.03 10.83 6.79
C ALA A 118 1.28 11.59 5.70
N ARG A 119 0.47 10.86 4.91
CA ARG A 119 -0.31 11.42 3.82
C ARG A 119 -1.70 10.79 3.78
N THR A 120 -2.69 11.56 3.34
CA THR A 120 -4.06 11.13 3.10
C THR A 120 -4.52 11.56 1.72
N ALA A 121 -5.34 10.73 1.09
CA ALA A 121 -5.92 11.08 -0.20
C ALA A 121 -7.36 10.60 -0.31
N SER A 122 -8.15 11.31 -1.10
CA SER A 122 -9.52 10.94 -1.44
C SER A 122 -9.81 11.35 -2.88
N PRO A 123 -10.89 10.85 -3.50
CA PRO A 123 -11.19 11.18 -4.89
C PRO A 123 -11.33 12.69 -5.17
N GLY A 124 -11.70 13.48 -4.15
CA GLY A 124 -11.79 14.94 -4.24
C GLY A 124 -10.60 15.70 -3.66
N ASN A 125 -9.60 15.02 -3.09
CA ASN A 125 -8.40 15.65 -2.54
C ASN A 125 -7.17 14.77 -2.81
N LEU A 126 -6.38 15.14 -3.82
CA LEU A 126 -5.19 14.40 -4.28
C LEU A 126 -3.88 15.10 -3.88
N GLN A 127 -3.96 16.30 -3.29
CA GLN A 127 -2.83 17.21 -3.12
C GLN A 127 -1.62 16.56 -2.40
N GLU A 128 -1.88 15.74 -1.38
CA GLU A 128 -0.81 15.12 -0.59
C GLU A 128 -0.12 13.94 -1.32
N VAL A 129 -0.70 13.44 -2.40
CA VAL A 129 -0.18 12.30 -3.18
C VAL A 129 0.12 12.65 -4.64
N ASP A 130 -0.05 13.91 -5.05
CA ASP A 130 0.14 14.35 -6.44
C ASP A 130 1.53 13.96 -6.97
N GLU A 131 2.59 14.17 -6.18
CA GLU A 131 3.94 13.79 -6.58
C GLU A 131 4.06 12.28 -6.83
N LEU A 132 3.48 11.45 -5.95
CA LEU A 132 3.46 9.98 -6.12
C LEU A 132 2.64 9.55 -7.34
N LEU A 133 1.55 10.27 -7.65
CA LEU A 133 0.67 9.94 -8.77
C LEU A 133 1.22 10.42 -10.12
N PHE A 134 2.00 11.51 -10.14
CA PHE A 134 2.40 12.20 -11.37
C PHE A 134 3.91 12.18 -11.65
N ALA A 135 4.76 11.73 -10.71
CA ALA A 135 6.21 11.61 -10.94
C ALA A 135 6.60 10.65 -12.08
N ASN A 136 5.73 9.70 -12.45
CA ASN A 136 5.91 8.79 -13.58
C ASN A 136 5.01 9.12 -14.79
N SER A 137 4.39 10.30 -14.83
CA SER A 137 3.51 10.73 -15.93
C SER A 137 4.24 11.57 -16.99
N ASP A 138 5.51 11.26 -17.27
CA ASP A 138 6.18 11.80 -18.45
C ASP A 138 5.61 11.15 -19.72
N MET A 139 5.11 12.00 -20.62
CA MET A 139 4.52 11.73 -21.95
C MET A 139 3.05 11.24 -21.99
N VAL A 140 2.13 12.11 -21.57
CA VAL A 140 0.98 12.39 -22.45
C VAL A 140 1.21 13.75 -23.08
N THR A 141 1.95 13.78 -24.19
CA THR A 141 1.90 14.91 -25.10
C THR A 141 0.46 15.00 -25.61
N VAL A 142 -0.32 15.93 -25.07
CA VAL A 142 -1.56 16.35 -25.75
C VAL A 142 -1.12 16.91 -27.11
N PRO A 143 -1.50 16.31 -28.25
CA PRO A 143 -1.19 16.90 -29.53
C PRO A 143 -1.96 18.22 -29.60
N LEU A 144 -1.23 19.32 -29.61
CA LEU A 144 -1.78 20.63 -29.91
C LEU A 144 -2.32 20.56 -31.35
N VAL A 145 -3.64 20.49 -31.51
CA VAL A 145 -4.27 20.74 -32.80
C VAL A 145 -4.12 22.24 -33.06
N MET A 146 -3.21 22.62 -33.95
CA MET A 146 -3.23 23.95 -34.54
C MET A 146 -4.40 23.99 -35.54
N ALA A 147 -5.33 24.91 -35.30
CA ALA A 147 -6.34 25.34 -36.26
C ALA A 147 -6.18 26.84 -36.50
#